data_AF-A0A6P0SWV2-F1
#
_entry.id   AF-A0A6P0SWV2-F1
#
_cell.length_a   1.000
_cell.length_b   1.000
_cell.length_c   1.000
_cell.angle_alpha   90.00
_cell.angle_beta   90.00
_cell.angle_gamma   90.00
#
_symmetry.space_group_name_H-M   'P 1'
#
loop_
_entity.id
_entity.type
_entity.pdbx_description
1 polymer ?
#
loop_
_entity_poly.entity_id
_entity_poly.type
_entity_poly.pdbx_seq_one_letter_code
_entity_poly.pdbx_strand_id
1 'polypeptide(L)'
;MNLSPELQQEIEQISTSLGISPEQFILETLIDKISSLKQQSVSSITISTEYTQQNSHLQNKDGILVIETATLDQINFDEILEEIHKIL
;
A
#
# COMPACT_ATOMS: atom_id res chain seq x y z
N MET A 1 -12.09 -9.96 -24.96
CA MET A 1 -10.77 -9.31 -24.84
C MET A 1 -9.81 -9.98 -25.82
N ASN A 2 -8.88 -9.25 -26.45
CA ASN A 2 -7.97 -9.83 -27.45
C ASN A 2 -6.68 -10.30 -26.75
N LEU A 3 -6.79 -11.37 -25.99
CA LEU A 3 -5.69 -11.99 -25.22
C LEU A 3 -5.14 -13.19 -26.00
N SER A 4 -3.93 -13.64 -25.66
CA SER A 4 -3.44 -14.90 -26.22
C SER A 4 -4.37 -16.06 -25.80
N PRO A 5 -4.56 -17.07 -26.66
CA PRO A 5 -5.48 -18.18 -26.36
C PRO A 5 -5.13 -18.91 -25.06
N GLU A 6 -3.83 -19.08 -24.78
CA GLU A 6 -3.33 -19.72 -23.56
C GLU A 6 -3.70 -18.91 -22.31
N LEU A 7 -3.51 -17.58 -22.35
CA LEU A 7 -3.84 -16.71 -21.22
C LEU A 7 -5.34 -16.66 -20.97
N GLN A 8 -6.15 -16.64 -22.02
CA GLN A 8 -7.60 -16.68 -21.90
C GLN A 8 -8.06 -17.97 -21.22
N GLN A 9 -7.50 -19.11 -21.62
CA GLN A 9 -7.84 -20.41 -21.05
C GLN A 9 -7.45 -20.51 -19.57
N GLU A 10 -6.30 -19.99 -19.17
CA GLU A 10 -5.91 -19.96 -17.75
C GLU A 10 -6.84 -19.05 -16.92
N ILE A 11 -7.17 -17.87 -17.44
CA ILE A 11 -8.09 -16.94 -16.78
C ILE A 11 -9.46 -17.59 -16.56
N GLU A 12 -10.01 -18.28 -17.58
CA GLU A 12 -11.29 -18.98 -17.45
C GLU A 12 -11.25 -20.10 -16.41
N GLN A 13 -10.19 -20.90 -16.38
CA GLN A 13 -10.05 -21.98 -15.39
C GLN A 13 -9.94 -21.45 -13.96
N ILE A 14 -9.11 -20.42 -13.75
CA ILE A 14 -8.88 -19.85 -12.42
C ILE A 14 -10.11 -19.10 -11.94
N SER A 15 -10.74 -18.28 -12.80
CA SER A 15 -11.97 -17.56 -12.45
C SER A 15 -13.12 -18.51 -12.11
N THR A 16 -13.27 -19.61 -12.86
CA THR A 16 -14.26 -20.66 -12.56
C THR A 16 -13.98 -21.33 -11.21
N SER A 17 -12.73 -21.64 -10.89
CA SER A 17 -12.31 -22.21 -9.60
C SER A 17 -12.62 -21.27 -8.43
N LEU A 18 -12.49 -19.96 -8.64
CA LEU A 18 -12.77 -18.91 -7.66
C LEU A 18 -14.25 -18.50 -7.60
N GLY A 19 -15.09 -19.00 -8.51
CA GLY A 19 -16.51 -18.66 -8.59
C GLY A 19 -16.78 -17.21 -9.04
N ILE A 20 -15.85 -16.59 -9.76
CA ILE A 20 -15.94 -15.22 -10.27
C ILE A 20 -15.92 -15.20 -11.79
N SER A 21 -16.30 -14.07 -12.41
CA SER A 21 -16.18 -13.94 -13.86
C SER A 21 -14.72 -13.73 -14.29
N PRO A 22 -14.34 -14.14 -15.52
CA PRO A 22 -13.04 -13.83 -16.12
C PRO A 22 -12.67 -12.34 -16.05
N GLU A 23 -13.65 -11.47 -16.30
CA GLU A 23 -13.48 -10.01 -16.23
C GLU A 23 -13.15 -9.55 -14.81
N GLN A 24 -13.83 -10.09 -13.80
CA GLN A 24 -13.60 -9.75 -12.40
C GLN A 24 -12.22 -10.21 -11.97
N PHE A 25 -11.82 -11.43 -12.33
CA PHE A 25 -10.49 -11.96 -12.04
C PHE A 25 -9.39 -11.05 -12.59
N ILE A 26 -9.53 -10.59 -13.84
CA ILE A 26 -8.56 -9.69 -14.46
C ILE A 26 -8.50 -8.35 -13.71
N LEU A 27 -9.67 -7.79 -13.35
CA LEU A 27 -9.72 -6.52 -12.63
C LEU A 27 -9.02 -6.60 -11.27
N GLU A 28 -9.39 -7.60 -10.45
CA GLU A 28 -8.78 -7.82 -9.13
C GLU A 28 -7.28 -8.06 -9.25
N THR A 29 -6.85 -8.90 -10.21
CA THR A 29 -5.44 -9.19 -10.44
C THR A 29 -4.66 -7.94 -10.85
N LEU A 30 -5.24 -7.06 -11.67
CA LEU A 30 -4.62 -5.80 -12.05
C LEU A 30 -4.52 -4.84 -10.86
N ILE A 31 -5.57 -4.75 -10.04
CA ILE A 31 -5.57 -3.95 -8.80
C ILE A 31 -4.46 -4.43 -7.86
N ASP A 32 -4.38 -5.73 -7.61
CA ASP A 32 -3.37 -6.34 -6.75
C ASP A 32 -1.96 -6.12 -7.29
N LYS A 33 -1.76 -6.33 -8.61
CA LYS A 33 -0.46 -6.16 -9.24
C LYS A 33 -0.01 -4.70 -9.21
N ILE A 34 -0.92 -3.75 -9.48
CA ILE A 34 -0.63 -2.31 -9.38
C ILE A 34 -0.29 -1.94 -7.92
N SER A 35 -1.05 -2.44 -6.95
CA SER A 35 -0.82 -2.18 -5.53
C SER A 35 0.54 -2.73 -5.08
N SER A 36 0.86 -3.97 -5.47
CA SER A 36 2.16 -4.60 -5.23
C SER A 36 3.31 -3.84 -5.90
N LEU A 37 3.14 -3.39 -7.14
CA LEU A 37 4.15 -2.57 -7.84
C LEU A 37 4.33 -1.20 -7.21
N LYS A 38 3.24 -0.57 -6.73
CA LYS A 38 3.34 0.68 -5.97
C LYS A 38 4.12 0.45 -4.68
N GLN A 39 3.81 -0.58 -3.91
CA GLN A 39 4.58 -0.96 -2.72
C GLN A 39 6.05 -1.22 -3.05
N GLN A 40 6.33 -1.93 -4.14
CA GLN A 40 7.69 -2.21 -4.58
C GLN A 40 8.41 -0.93 -5.05
N SER A 41 7.71 0.04 -5.62
CA SER A 41 8.28 1.35 -5.97
C SER A 41 8.70 2.15 -4.72
N VAL A 42 7.95 2.01 -3.62
CA VAL A 42 8.36 2.52 -2.30
C VAL A 42 9.54 1.70 -1.74
N SER A 43 9.58 0.38 -1.98
CA SER A 43 10.69 -0.49 -1.54
C SER A 43 11.98 -0.34 -2.37
N SER A 44 11.92 0.17 -3.60
CA SER A 44 13.10 0.52 -4.39
C SER A 44 13.76 1.85 -3.97
N ILE A 45 13.15 2.58 -3.03
CA ILE A 45 13.90 3.47 -2.14
C ILE A 45 14.39 2.60 -0.98
N THR A 46 15.32 1.70 -1.28
CA THR A 46 16.17 1.12 -0.25
C THR A 46 17.23 2.17 0.10
N ILE A 47 16.79 3.24 0.78
CA ILE A 47 17.67 3.88 1.75
C ILE A 47 17.70 2.90 2.92
N SER A 48 18.89 2.39 3.23
CA SER A 48 19.16 1.55 4.39
C SER A 48 18.30 1.97 5.58
N THR A 49 17.28 1.19 5.87
CA THR A 49 16.48 1.35 7.08
C THR A 49 16.35 -0.02 7.70
N GLU A 50 17.48 -0.46 8.25
CA GLU A 50 17.49 -1.21 9.49
C GLU A 50 16.86 -0.34 10.58
N TYR A 51 15.54 -0.13 10.50
CA TYR A 51 14.76 0.40 11.61
C TYR A 51 13.59 -0.54 11.77
N THR A 52 13.89 -1.57 12.56
CA THR A 52 12.96 -2.16 13.51
C THR A 52 11.77 -1.26 13.81
N GLN A 53 10.58 -1.85 13.74
CA GLN A 53 9.43 -1.47 14.55
C GLN A 53 9.85 -0.64 15.77
N GLN A 54 9.42 0.61 15.82
CA GLN A 54 8.75 1.24 16.95
C GLN A 54 8.58 2.73 16.65
N ASN A 55 7.32 3.15 16.69
CA ASN A 55 6.80 4.45 17.12
C ASN A 55 7.80 5.61 17.20
N SER A 56 7.39 6.76 16.64
CA SER A 56 7.92 8.12 16.85
C SER A 56 8.81 8.68 15.73
N HIS A 57 8.18 9.13 14.64
CA HIS A 57 8.68 10.30 13.89
C HIS A 57 8.04 11.62 14.38
N LEU A 58 7.37 11.60 15.54
CA LEU A 58 6.93 12.81 16.24
C LEU A 58 8.15 13.39 16.98
N GLN A 59 8.69 14.49 16.47
CA GLN A 59 9.72 15.27 17.17
C GLN A 59 9.09 16.53 17.74
N ASN A 60 9.21 16.75 19.06
CA ASN A 60 8.90 18.04 19.66
C ASN A 60 10.17 18.91 19.62
N LYS A 61 10.15 19.99 18.84
CA LYS A 61 11.21 21.00 18.81
C LYS A 61 10.59 22.34 19.17
N ASP A 62 10.96 22.88 20.33
CA ASP A 62 10.53 24.20 20.81
C ASP A 62 9.00 24.39 20.90
N GLY A 63 8.26 23.32 21.26
CA GLY A 63 6.79 23.35 21.33
C GLY A 63 6.09 23.17 19.98
N ILE A 64 6.84 22.87 18.92
CA ILE A 64 6.33 22.55 17.61
C ILE A 64 6.46 21.05 17.39
N LEU A 65 5.34 20.43 16.99
CA LEU A 65 5.34 19.04 16.60
C LEU A 65 5.71 18.91 15.13
N VAL A 66 6.85 18.26 14.88
CA VAL A 66 7.36 18.00 13.54
C VAL A 66 7.11 16.54 13.19
N ILE A 67 6.49 16.33 12.04
CA ILE A 67 6.21 15.01 11.47
C ILE A 67 6.93 14.96 10.13
N GLU A 68 7.89 14.05 10.01
CA GLU A 68 8.58 13.82 8.75
C GLU A 68 7.70 12.93 7.87
N THR A 69 7.25 13.48 6.74
CA THR A 69 6.42 12.77 5.77
C THR A 69 6.83 13.12 4.34
N ALA A 70 6.71 12.14 3.44
CA ALA A 70 7.06 12.29 2.04
C ALA A 70 6.04 13.13 1.24
N THR A 71 4.77 13.13 1.66
CA THR A 71 3.67 13.86 0.97
C THR A 71 2.60 14.31 1.96
N LEU A 72 2.03 15.51 1.75
CA LEU A 72 0.95 16.04 2.59
C LEU A 72 -0.40 15.34 2.36
N ASP A 73 -0.61 14.71 1.19
CA ASP A 73 -1.87 14.05 0.81
C ASP A 73 -2.24 12.82 1.66
N GLN A 74 -1.29 12.28 2.43
CA GLN A 74 -1.48 11.07 3.23
C GLN A 74 -1.40 11.34 4.74
N ILE A 75 -1.48 12.61 5.16
CA ILE A 75 -1.46 12.95 6.58
C ILE A 75 -2.87 12.80 7.15
N ASN A 76 -3.05 11.76 7.96
CA ASN A 76 -4.24 11.61 8.80
C ASN A 76 -4.02 12.33 10.14
N PHE A 77 -4.50 13.57 10.23
CA PHE A 77 -4.35 14.39 11.44
C PHE A 77 -5.07 13.81 12.65
N ASP A 78 -6.18 13.09 12.46
CA ASP A 78 -6.93 12.47 13.55
C ASP A 78 -6.13 11.34 14.22
N GLU A 79 -5.44 10.53 13.41
CA GLU A 79 -4.57 9.45 13.90
C GLU A 79 -3.36 9.99 14.67
N ILE A 80 -2.78 11.10 14.19
CA ILE A 80 -1.70 11.81 14.89
C ILE A 80 -2.17 12.33 16.25
N LEU A 81 -3.38 12.89 16.31
CA LEU A 81 -3.94 13.44 17.55
C LEU A 81 -4.19 12.36 18.60
N GLU A 82 -4.73 11.21 18.17
CA GLU A 82 -4.93 10.04 19.02
C GLU A 82 -3.60 9.50 19.59
N GLU A 83 -2.55 9.43 18.76
CA GLU A 83 -1.23 8.99 19.21
C GLU A 83 -0.62 9.99 20.22
N ILE A 84 -0.82 11.30 20.04
CA ILE A 84 -0.38 12.31 21.02
C ILE A 84 -1.12 12.14 22.36
N HIS A 85 -2.44 11.94 22.33
CA HIS A 85 -3.23 11.75 23.56
C HIS A 85 -2.86 10.47 24.31
N LYS A 86 -2.26 9.49 23.64
CA LYS A 86 -1.77 8.26 24.25
C LYS A 86 -0.39 8.43 24.90
N ILE A 87 0.38 9.44 24.49
CA ILE A 87 1.74 9.71 24.96
C ILE A 87 1.75 10.73 26.13
N LEU A 88 0.72 11.58 26.24
CA LEU A 88 0.48 12.45 27.42
C LEU A 88 -0.25 11.71 28.55
#